data_AF-A0A8C3GN77-F1
#
_entry.id   AF-A0A8C3GN77-F1
#
_cell.length_a   1.000
_cell.length_b   1.000
_cell.length_c   1.000
_cell.angle_alpha   90.00
_cell.angle_beta   90.00
_cell.angle_gamma   90.00
#
_symmetry.space_group_name_H-M   'P 1'
#
loop_
_entity.id
_entity.type
_entity.pdbx_description
1 polymer ?
#
loop_
_entity_poly.entity_id
_entity_poly.type
_entity_poly.pdbx_seq_one_letter_code
_entity_poly.pdbx_strand_id
1 'polypeptide(L)'
;MFPDYLLLINLFYLRVNEDCCRFYQPDPGPNDGSGRAGGSLPRGGGARRRRRVRPAPGRDRVPRSAPRRLSTARYGAARHGTARLGSALRWATPCCWLWPRSWRPPSPRRSQPKVPGGDGVARLGSARHGTARISTVRVGTARCAAPGARPAAALPELLGRGRAGASRAEPSRAGLSRAVPGWGEPSRASRRYAAVLSPAEEQLFKAWMLQNGRRYGPAEYGHRLRVFVSNKRRIDEHNAGNHSFEMGLNQFSDLTFTEFKKMYLWREPQNCSATKGNFLRSSGPYPDSVDWRKKGNYVTPVKNQGPCGSCWTFSTTGCLESAIAIATGKLLSLAEQQLVDCAQAFNNHGCSGGLPSQAFEYIMYNKGLMGEDAYPYRAENGTCKFQPDKAIAFVKDVINITQYDEAGMVEAVGKYNPVSFAFEVTSNFMHYRKGVYSNPRCEHTPDKVNHAVLAVGYGEENGTPYWIVKNSWGPLWGMDGYFLIERGKNMCGLAACASYPIPQV
;
A
#
# COMPACT_ATOMS: atom_id res chain seq x y z
N MET A 1 -45.52 -23.61 -33.19
CA MET A 1 -45.26 -24.81 -32.38
C MET A 1 -43.77 -24.77 -32.04
N PHE A 2 -43.43 -24.71 -30.75
CA PHE A 2 -42.07 -24.52 -30.22
C PHE A 2 -41.20 -25.79 -30.41
N PRO A 3 -39.87 -25.64 -30.28
CA PRO A 3 -38.81 -26.62 -30.58
C PRO A 3 -38.43 -27.44 -29.32
N ASP A 4 -37.48 -28.38 -29.43
CA ASP A 4 -36.67 -28.83 -28.29
C ASP A 4 -35.35 -29.44 -28.72
N TYR A 5 -34.25 -28.95 -28.15
CA TYR A 5 -32.99 -29.67 -28.01
C TYR A 5 -32.34 -29.34 -26.66
N LEU A 6 -32.22 -30.41 -25.87
CA LEU A 6 -31.17 -30.76 -24.91
C LEU A 6 -31.15 -30.20 -23.49
N LEU A 7 -31.31 -31.17 -22.60
CA LEU A 7 -31.21 -31.23 -21.15
C LEU A 7 -29.82 -31.76 -20.74
N LEU A 8 -29.42 -31.46 -19.49
CA LEU A 8 -28.47 -32.16 -18.59
C LEU A 8 -26.97 -31.91 -18.73
N ILE A 9 -26.40 -31.18 -17.75
CA ILE A 9 -25.29 -31.67 -16.90
C ILE A 9 -25.53 -31.18 -15.46
N ASN A 10 -25.49 -32.13 -14.52
CA ASN A 10 -25.59 -31.92 -13.07
C ASN A 10 -24.35 -32.54 -12.42
N LEU A 11 -23.86 -31.90 -11.35
CA LEU A 11 -23.04 -32.45 -10.25
C LEU A 11 -21.62 -32.97 -10.58
N PHE A 12 -20.58 -32.31 -10.05
CA PHE A 12 -19.52 -32.93 -9.23
C PHE A 12 -18.64 -31.82 -8.62
N TYR A 13 -18.94 -31.47 -7.37
CA TYR A 13 -18.06 -30.76 -6.44
C TYR A 13 -17.71 -31.81 -5.36
N LEU A 14 -16.42 -32.09 -5.14
CA LEU A 14 -15.75 -32.69 -3.96
C LEU A 14 -14.52 -33.54 -4.35
N ARG A 15 -13.45 -33.45 -3.54
CA ARG A 15 -12.04 -33.93 -3.70
C ARG A 15 -11.15 -32.95 -4.46
N VAL A 16 -10.05 -32.43 -3.90
CA VAL A 16 -8.93 -33.12 -3.24
C VAL A 16 -8.29 -32.21 -2.18
N ASN A 17 -8.05 -32.73 -0.98
CA ASN A 17 -7.15 -32.13 0.01
C ASN A 17 -6.65 -33.21 1.00
N GLU A 18 -5.63 -33.96 0.61
CA GLU A 18 -4.68 -34.82 1.38
C GLU A 18 -3.50 -35.02 0.38
N ASP A 19 -2.21 -34.82 0.63
CA ASP A 19 -1.36 -35.06 1.78
C ASP A 19 -0.13 -34.13 1.76
N CYS A 20 0.32 -33.74 2.95
CA CYS A 20 1.61 -33.11 3.19
C CYS A 20 2.20 -33.78 4.44
N CYS A 21 3.21 -34.65 4.30
CA CYS A 21 4.19 -34.98 5.36
C CYS A 21 5.27 -35.95 4.88
N ARG A 22 6.51 -35.74 5.41
CA ARG A 22 7.76 -36.55 5.39
C ARG A 22 8.77 -36.17 4.27
N PHE A 23 10.07 -35.93 4.49
CA PHE A 23 11.00 -36.18 5.61
C PHE A 23 12.19 -35.18 5.57
N TYR A 24 12.98 -35.16 6.65
CA TYR A 24 14.14 -34.30 6.96
C TYR A 24 15.46 -35.12 6.91
N GLN A 25 16.61 -34.42 6.74
CA GLN A 25 18.03 -34.76 7.06
C GLN A 25 18.93 -35.42 5.97
N PRO A 26 20.29 -35.34 6.06
CA PRO A 26 21.17 -34.17 5.89
C PRO A 26 22.45 -34.45 5.02
N ASP A 27 23.25 -33.39 4.80
CA ASP A 27 24.65 -33.24 4.31
C ASP A 27 25.62 -34.46 4.35
N PRO A 28 26.67 -34.53 3.49
CA PRO A 28 27.87 -33.65 3.62
C PRO A 28 28.66 -33.27 2.33
N GLY A 29 29.48 -32.21 2.44
CA GLY A 29 30.60 -31.90 1.51
C GLY A 29 31.79 -32.88 1.68
N PRO A 30 33.07 -32.53 1.36
CA PRO A 30 33.62 -31.25 0.86
C PRO A 30 34.71 -31.47 -0.24
N ASN A 31 35.65 -30.52 -0.36
CA ASN A 31 36.95 -30.50 -1.05
C ASN A 31 37.03 -29.87 -2.44
N ASP A 32 38.11 -29.20 -2.82
CA ASP A 32 39.10 -28.38 -2.10
C ASP A 32 40.00 -27.75 -3.17
N GLY A 33 40.58 -26.60 -2.85
CA GLY A 33 41.82 -26.09 -3.46
C GLY A 33 41.75 -25.45 -4.85
N SER A 34 42.65 -24.55 -5.22
CA SER A 34 43.77 -23.91 -4.52
C SER A 34 44.42 -22.90 -5.48
N GLY A 35 45.21 -21.96 -4.94
CA GLY A 35 46.23 -21.18 -5.68
C GLY A 35 45.90 -19.70 -5.86
N ARG A 36 46.43 -18.80 -5.02
CA ARG A 36 47.75 -18.09 -5.16
C ARG A 36 47.87 -17.34 -6.49
N ALA A 37 48.39 -16.12 -6.62
CA ALA A 37 48.94 -15.07 -5.77
C ALA A 37 49.05 -13.84 -6.70
N GLY A 38 48.79 -12.60 -6.25
CA GLY A 38 49.88 -11.67 -5.98
C GLY A 38 49.80 -10.39 -6.84
N GLY A 39 50.25 -9.25 -6.29
CA GLY A 39 50.83 -8.17 -7.08
C GLY A 39 50.00 -6.91 -7.38
N SER A 40 49.79 -6.07 -6.36
CA SER A 40 49.91 -4.60 -6.34
C SER A 40 49.91 -3.74 -7.65
N LEU A 41 48.90 -2.85 -7.72
CA LEU A 41 48.82 -1.40 -8.11
C LEU A 41 50.14 -0.61 -8.31
N PRO A 42 50.20 0.60 -8.97
CA PRO A 42 49.22 1.72 -9.00
C PRO A 42 49.06 2.43 -10.38
N ARG A 43 47.96 3.14 -10.72
CA ARG A 43 47.37 4.45 -10.30
C ARG A 43 48.17 5.73 -10.65
N GLY A 44 47.46 6.64 -11.35
CA GLY A 44 47.64 8.10 -11.31
C GLY A 44 48.25 8.67 -12.59
N GLY A 45 47.79 9.77 -13.18
CA GLY A 45 46.85 10.80 -12.74
C GLY A 45 47.26 12.15 -13.36
N GLY A 46 46.39 13.15 -13.24
CA GLY A 46 46.75 14.57 -13.36
C GLY A 46 46.43 15.20 -14.72
N ALA A 47 45.32 15.90 -14.88
CA ALA A 47 45.06 17.27 -14.42
C ALA A 47 45.72 18.36 -15.28
N ARG A 48 44.92 19.31 -15.77
CA ARG A 48 45.11 20.74 -15.44
C ARG A 48 43.89 21.60 -15.78
N ARG A 49 43.62 22.48 -14.84
CA ARG A 49 42.63 23.57 -14.82
C ARG A 49 42.95 24.64 -15.85
N ARG A 50 41.94 25.42 -16.26
CA ARG A 50 41.91 26.90 -16.07
C ARG A 50 40.53 27.51 -16.36
N ARG A 51 40.08 28.31 -15.38
CA ARG A 51 39.36 29.61 -15.42
C ARG A 51 38.26 29.82 -16.48
N ARG A 52 37.00 29.97 -16.04
CA ARG A 52 36.25 31.24 -15.84
C ARG A 52 36.18 32.12 -17.11
N VAL A 53 34.96 32.34 -17.61
CA VAL A 53 34.26 33.65 -17.75
C VAL A 53 32.95 33.41 -18.53
N ARG A 54 31.82 33.95 -18.04
CA ARG A 54 30.54 34.11 -18.78
C ARG A 54 30.67 35.35 -19.69
N PRO A 55 30.02 35.40 -20.86
CA PRO A 55 28.71 36.09 -20.90
C PRO A 55 27.70 35.46 -21.87
N ALA A 56 26.41 35.66 -21.58
CA ALA A 56 25.31 35.68 -22.57
C ALA A 56 25.17 37.14 -23.09
N PRO A 57 24.24 37.52 -23.99
CA PRO A 57 23.27 36.75 -24.79
C PRO A 57 23.30 37.13 -26.30
N GLY A 58 22.55 36.44 -27.14
CA GLY A 58 22.34 36.87 -28.53
C GLY A 58 21.34 36.00 -29.26
N ARG A 59 20.16 36.59 -29.53
CA ARG A 59 19.08 36.04 -30.34
C ARG A 59 19.53 35.88 -31.79
N ASP A 60 19.07 34.82 -32.47
CA ASP A 60 18.17 34.90 -33.62
C ASP A 60 18.29 33.69 -34.57
N ARG A 61 17.11 33.16 -34.92
CA ARG A 61 16.69 32.60 -36.22
C ARG A 61 17.36 31.33 -36.77
N VAL A 62 16.61 30.24 -36.60
CA VAL A 62 16.31 29.10 -37.53
C VAL A 62 16.14 29.63 -38.99
N PRO A 63 16.50 28.92 -40.10
CA PRO A 63 16.14 27.52 -40.37
C PRO A 63 17.11 26.60 -41.17
N ARG A 64 16.86 25.29 -40.95
CA ARG A 64 16.85 24.14 -41.89
C ARG A 64 17.97 23.99 -42.92
N SER A 65 18.75 22.90 -42.78
CA SER A 65 18.77 21.77 -43.73
C SER A 65 19.81 20.71 -43.31
N ALA A 66 19.38 19.46 -43.27
CA ALA A 66 20.24 18.27 -43.23
C ALA A 66 20.55 17.84 -44.68
N PRO A 67 21.24 16.71 -44.95
CA PRO A 67 22.33 16.05 -44.24
C PRO A 67 23.54 15.79 -45.18
N ARG A 68 24.70 15.37 -44.65
CA ARG A 68 25.53 14.39 -45.37
C ARG A 68 26.49 13.65 -44.43
N ARG A 69 26.51 12.33 -44.63
CA ARG A 69 27.36 11.31 -44.03
C ARG A 69 28.80 11.43 -44.53
N LEU A 70 29.75 10.93 -43.73
CA LEU A 70 30.95 10.12 -44.03
C LEU A 70 31.97 10.39 -42.90
N SER A 71 32.20 9.43 -42.01
CA SER A 71 33.13 8.28 -42.16
C SER A 71 34.58 8.65 -41.87
N THR A 72 35.12 7.95 -40.86
CA THR A 72 36.51 7.47 -40.72
C THR A 72 37.65 8.48 -40.66
N ALA A 73 38.41 8.48 -39.55
CA ALA A 73 39.66 7.73 -39.47
C ALA A 73 40.35 7.90 -38.10
N ARG A 74 40.92 6.79 -37.62
CA ARG A 74 41.87 6.66 -36.51
C ARG A 74 43.23 7.24 -36.89
N TYR A 75 44.04 7.63 -35.89
CA TYR A 75 45.47 7.30 -35.67
C TYR A 75 45.85 7.94 -34.31
N GLY A 76 46.32 7.20 -33.28
CA GLY A 76 47.72 6.80 -33.05
C GLY A 76 48.54 7.98 -32.50
N ALA A 77 49.50 7.92 -31.59
CA ALA A 77 50.05 6.98 -30.60
C ALA A 77 51.15 7.77 -29.84
N ALA A 78 51.59 7.27 -28.67
CA ALA A 78 52.91 7.51 -28.02
C ALA A 78 53.15 8.88 -27.33
N ARG A 79 53.99 9.07 -26.29
CA ARG A 79 54.80 8.24 -25.36
C ARG A 79 55.46 9.19 -24.31
N HIS A 80 55.86 8.60 -23.17
CA HIS A 80 56.97 8.95 -22.24
C HIS A 80 56.98 10.23 -21.38
N GLY A 81 57.41 10.04 -20.11
CA GLY A 81 58.10 11.09 -19.33
C GLY A 81 58.02 10.95 -17.80
N THR A 82 59.12 10.51 -17.19
CA THR A 82 59.43 10.30 -15.76
C THR A 82 59.47 11.54 -14.86
N ALA A 83 59.24 11.40 -13.54
CA ALA A 83 60.18 11.77 -12.45
C ALA A 83 59.57 11.65 -11.02
N ARG A 84 60.44 11.26 -10.08
CA ARG A 84 60.23 11.01 -8.63
C ARG A 84 60.38 12.27 -7.77
N LEU A 85 59.82 12.21 -6.55
CA LEU A 85 60.27 12.72 -5.21
C LEU A 85 58.98 12.84 -4.37
N GLY A 86 58.79 12.27 -3.18
CA GLY A 86 59.69 12.07 -2.05
C GLY A 86 59.09 12.84 -0.85
N SER A 87 59.03 12.21 0.33
CA SER A 87 58.77 12.77 1.67
C SER A 87 57.39 12.50 2.32
N ALA A 88 57.48 12.27 3.64
CA ALA A 88 56.56 11.54 4.50
C ALA A 88 55.93 12.44 5.60
N LEU A 89 55.28 11.77 6.57
CA LEU A 89 54.61 12.21 7.81
C LEU A 89 53.15 12.65 7.67
N ARG A 90 52.22 12.41 8.61
CA ARG A 90 52.00 11.44 9.73
C ARG A 90 50.56 11.78 10.23
N TRP A 91 49.76 10.75 10.59
CA TRP A 91 48.69 10.68 11.60
C TRP A 91 47.76 11.88 11.89
N ALA A 92 46.45 11.67 11.71
CA ALA A 92 45.40 12.11 12.66
C ALA A 92 44.07 11.36 12.39
N THR A 93 43.55 10.67 13.41
CA THR A 93 42.18 10.12 13.52
C THR A 93 41.31 11.03 14.42
N PRO A 94 39.98 10.85 14.49
CA PRO A 94 39.01 11.89 14.14
C PRO A 94 38.34 12.60 15.33
N CYS A 95 37.73 13.75 15.04
CA CYS A 95 36.84 14.47 15.97
C CYS A 95 35.40 13.95 15.93
N CYS A 96 34.86 13.79 17.14
CA CYS A 96 33.48 13.46 17.49
C CYS A 96 32.48 14.59 17.15
N TRP A 97 31.24 14.21 16.85
CA TRP A 97 30.07 15.08 17.02
C TRP A 97 29.07 14.42 17.98
N LEU A 98 28.55 15.27 18.86
CA LEU A 98 27.72 14.98 20.03
C LEU A 98 26.26 14.66 19.67
N TRP A 99 25.64 13.75 20.44
CA TRP A 99 24.19 13.53 20.50
C TRP A 99 23.75 13.54 21.98
N PRO A 100 22.57 14.09 22.36
CA PRO A 100 22.20 14.19 23.76
C PRO A 100 21.42 12.96 24.27
N ARG A 101 21.97 12.42 25.38
CA ARG A 101 21.36 11.82 26.58
C ARG A 101 20.29 10.72 26.46
N SER A 102 20.77 9.53 26.83
CA SER A 102 20.09 8.28 27.19
C SER A 102 19.20 8.33 28.43
N TRP A 103 18.06 7.64 28.38
CA TRP A 103 17.37 7.06 29.55
C TRP A 103 17.81 5.61 29.76
N ARG A 104 18.11 5.22 31.01
CA ARG A 104 18.44 3.83 31.42
C ARG A 104 17.30 3.23 32.28
N PRO A 105 17.02 1.92 32.17
CA PRO A 105 16.06 1.22 33.03
C PRO A 105 16.71 0.75 34.35
N PRO A 106 15.93 0.45 35.41
CA PRO A 106 16.47 0.10 36.72
C PRO A 106 16.89 -1.38 36.81
N SER A 107 18.02 -1.62 37.49
CA SER A 107 18.50 -2.95 37.90
C SER A 107 18.01 -3.30 39.31
N PRO A 108 17.78 -4.59 39.65
CA PRO A 108 17.27 -4.97 40.96
C PRO A 108 18.37 -5.00 42.01
N ARG A 109 18.07 -4.43 43.19
CA ARG A 109 18.93 -4.44 44.38
C ARG A 109 18.89 -5.80 45.06
N ARG A 110 20.07 -6.31 45.43
CA ARG A 110 20.27 -7.42 46.35
C ARG A 110 21.06 -6.89 47.55
N SER A 111 20.49 -6.99 48.75
CA SER A 111 21.22 -6.80 50.00
C SER A 111 20.57 -7.62 51.09
N GLN A 112 21.30 -8.62 51.60
CA GLN A 112 21.03 -9.29 52.87
C GLN A 112 21.59 -8.48 54.05
N PRO A 113 21.14 -8.78 55.27
CA PRO A 113 22.09 -9.07 56.34
C PRO A 113 21.75 -10.34 57.16
N LYS A 114 22.65 -10.61 58.13
CA LYS A 114 23.06 -11.87 58.79
C LYS A 114 22.09 -12.54 59.79
N VAL A 115 22.33 -13.85 59.96
CA VAL A 115 22.01 -14.92 60.96
C VAL A 115 22.25 -14.44 62.43
N PRO A 116 21.60 -14.94 63.53
CA PRO A 116 21.64 -16.37 63.93
C PRO A 116 20.51 -17.03 64.77
N GLY A 117 20.52 -18.37 64.75
CA GLY A 117 20.24 -19.21 65.94
C GLY A 117 19.17 -20.30 65.79
N GLY A 118 19.54 -21.54 66.10
CA GLY A 118 18.64 -22.51 66.77
C GLY A 118 18.24 -23.78 66.00
N ASP A 119 19.07 -24.83 66.14
CA ASP A 119 18.75 -26.21 66.55
C ASP A 119 17.53 -27.01 66.02
N GLY A 120 17.82 -28.31 65.73
CA GLY A 120 16.85 -29.43 65.78
C GLY A 120 16.46 -30.01 64.41
N VAL A 121 17.16 -31.00 63.84
CA VAL A 121 17.10 -32.47 64.09
C VAL A 121 15.78 -33.16 63.66
N ALA A 122 15.95 -34.26 62.89
CA ALA A 122 15.04 -35.37 62.52
C ALA A 122 13.98 -35.10 61.41
N ARG A 123 14.05 -35.70 60.21
CA ARG A 123 13.85 -37.12 59.77
C ARG A 123 12.45 -37.72 60.02
N LEU A 124 11.90 -38.24 58.91
CA LEU A 124 11.05 -39.45 58.71
C LEU A 124 9.50 -39.35 58.76
N GLY A 125 8.88 -40.06 57.79
CA GLY A 125 7.53 -40.67 57.83
C GLY A 125 6.48 -39.97 56.96
N SER A 126 6.19 -40.41 55.73
CA SER A 126 5.43 -41.61 55.28
C SER A 126 3.91 -41.58 55.53
N ALA A 127 3.17 -41.50 54.42
CA ALA A 127 1.91 -42.18 54.05
C ALA A 127 0.61 -41.97 54.87
N ARG A 128 -0.52 -41.63 54.20
CA ARG A 128 -1.50 -42.55 53.57
C ARG A 128 -2.80 -41.83 53.15
N HIS A 129 -3.35 -42.34 52.03
CA HIS A 129 -4.76 -42.56 51.63
C HIS A 129 -5.84 -41.47 51.69
N GLY A 130 -6.62 -41.39 50.59
CA GLY A 130 -7.96 -40.80 50.57
C GLY A 130 -8.54 -40.67 49.16
N THR A 131 -9.43 -41.58 48.80
CA THR A 131 -10.06 -41.88 47.51
C THR A 131 -10.87 -40.79 46.79
N ALA A 132 -10.96 -40.97 45.46
CA ALA A 132 -11.78 -40.26 44.48
C ALA A 132 -13.31 -40.48 44.61
N ARG A 133 -14.09 -39.58 43.99
CA ARG A 133 -15.34 -39.91 43.27
C ARG A 133 -15.63 -38.91 42.12
N ILE A 134 -16.00 -39.50 40.99
CA ILE A 134 -16.52 -38.92 39.74
C ILE A 134 -18.04 -38.92 39.80
N SER A 135 -18.72 -37.92 39.23
CA SER A 135 -20.11 -38.01 38.73
C SER A 135 -20.44 -36.95 37.66
N THR A 136 -20.38 -37.40 36.40
CA THR A 136 -21.30 -37.21 35.26
C THR A 136 -22.16 -35.95 35.02
N VAL A 137 -22.13 -35.56 33.75
CA VAL A 137 -22.92 -34.62 32.93
C VAL A 137 -24.42 -34.92 32.85
N ARG A 138 -25.25 -33.88 32.72
CA ARG A 138 -26.53 -33.91 31.98
C ARG A 138 -26.75 -32.64 31.14
N VAL A 139 -27.15 -32.87 29.90
CA VAL A 139 -27.62 -31.91 28.90
C VAL A 139 -29.12 -31.67 29.11
N GLY A 140 -29.58 -30.43 28.96
CA GLY A 140 -31.00 -30.07 28.95
C GLY A 140 -31.26 -28.94 27.96
N THR A 141 -32.09 -29.20 26.96
CA THR A 141 -32.64 -28.28 25.95
C THR A 141 -33.82 -27.50 26.52
N ALA A 142 -33.98 -26.23 26.13
CA ALA A 142 -35.27 -25.52 26.27
C ALA A 142 -35.45 -24.46 25.15
N ARG A 143 -36.64 -24.51 24.55
CA ARG A 143 -37.15 -23.66 23.45
C ARG A 143 -37.74 -22.34 23.96
N CYS A 144 -37.86 -21.40 23.02
CA CYS A 144 -38.50 -20.08 23.12
C CYS A 144 -40.00 -20.11 23.49
N ALA A 145 -40.45 -19.04 24.18
CA ALA A 145 -41.81 -18.50 24.07
C ALA A 145 -41.82 -17.00 24.47
N ALA A 146 -42.57 -16.19 23.71
CA ALA A 146 -42.87 -14.78 23.98
C ALA A 146 -43.99 -14.60 25.03
N PRO A 147 -44.12 -13.40 25.62
CA PRO A 147 -45.35 -12.60 25.46
C PRO A 147 -45.02 -11.09 25.27
N GLY A 148 -45.80 -10.22 24.64
CA GLY A 148 -47.21 -9.89 24.87
C GLY A 148 -47.30 -8.41 25.29
N ALA A 149 -48.25 -7.65 24.75
CA ALA A 149 -48.27 -6.19 24.66
C ALA A 149 -48.65 -5.39 25.94
N ARG A 150 -48.19 -4.13 25.95
CA ARG A 150 -48.57 -2.84 26.61
C ARG A 150 -49.80 -2.76 27.57
N PRO A 151 -49.81 -1.78 28.51
CA PRO A 151 -50.41 -0.46 28.23
C PRO A 151 -49.63 0.76 28.79
N ALA A 152 -50.08 1.95 28.38
CA ALA A 152 -49.56 3.29 28.68
C ALA A 152 -50.20 3.94 29.92
N ALA A 153 -49.48 4.88 30.55
CA ALA A 153 -49.97 5.91 31.49
C ALA A 153 -48.94 7.07 31.47
N ALA A 154 -49.28 8.29 31.02
CA ALA A 154 -50.04 9.38 31.67
C ALA A 154 -49.13 10.41 32.38
N LEU A 155 -49.33 11.69 32.01
CA LEU A 155 -48.68 12.93 32.49
C LEU A 155 -48.90 13.21 33.99
N PRO A 156 -48.20 14.24 34.52
CA PRO A 156 -48.99 15.38 35.03
C PRO A 156 -48.49 16.76 34.54
N GLU A 157 -49.47 17.65 34.34
CA GLU A 157 -49.32 19.12 34.25
C GLU A 157 -49.15 19.74 35.65
N LEU A 158 -48.47 20.89 35.73
CA LEU A 158 -48.74 21.93 36.73
C LEU A 158 -48.58 23.32 36.10
N LEU A 159 -49.64 24.11 36.27
CA LEU A 159 -49.91 25.46 35.79
C LEU A 159 -49.34 26.56 36.71
N GLY A 160 -49.13 27.76 36.15
CA GLY A 160 -49.11 29.05 36.87
C GLY A 160 -48.30 30.14 36.15
N ARG A 161 -48.85 30.84 35.14
CA ARG A 161 -49.61 32.12 35.18
C ARG A 161 -48.78 33.42 35.29
N GLY A 162 -49.01 34.32 34.31
CA GLY A 162 -48.77 35.78 34.34
C GLY A 162 -48.32 36.32 32.98
N ARG A 163 -49.21 36.70 32.03
CA ARG A 163 -49.77 38.06 31.76
C ARG A 163 -48.74 39.19 31.92
N ALA A 164 -48.56 40.18 31.04
CA ALA A 164 -49.23 40.65 29.83
C ALA A 164 -48.27 41.65 29.14
N GLY A 165 -48.45 41.93 27.84
CA GLY A 165 -48.69 43.32 27.44
C GLY A 165 -47.86 43.74 26.23
N ALA A 166 -48.55 44.24 25.21
CA ALA A 166 -48.06 44.63 23.90
C ALA A 166 -47.28 45.96 23.91
N SER A 167 -46.43 46.18 22.89
CA SER A 167 -46.56 47.33 21.97
C SER A 167 -45.36 47.44 21.00
N ARG A 168 -45.69 47.87 19.77
CA ARG A 168 -44.80 48.31 18.71
C ARG A 168 -43.92 49.49 19.17
N ALA A 169 -42.67 49.52 18.71
CA ALA A 169 -41.99 50.74 18.29
C ALA A 169 -40.79 50.39 17.38
N GLU A 170 -40.76 50.99 16.18
CA GLU A 170 -39.54 51.15 15.39
C GLU A 170 -38.57 52.11 16.11
N PRO A 171 -37.27 52.04 15.76
CA PRO A 171 -36.63 53.30 15.37
C PRO A 171 -35.83 53.19 14.07
N SER A 172 -35.99 54.23 13.24
CA SER A 172 -35.00 54.75 12.29
C SER A 172 -33.83 55.38 13.08
N ARG A 173 -32.59 55.61 12.61
CA ARG A 173 -32.09 56.04 11.30
C ARG A 173 -30.53 56.04 11.33
N ALA A 174 -29.92 56.17 10.14
CA ALA A 174 -28.52 56.43 9.81
C ALA A 174 -27.60 55.19 9.81
N GLY A 175 -26.92 54.80 8.73
CA GLY A 175 -26.58 55.46 7.48
C GLY A 175 -25.10 55.24 7.23
N LEU A 176 -24.74 54.44 6.21
CA LEU A 176 -23.60 54.64 5.30
C LEU A 176 -23.39 53.41 4.40
N SER A 177 -23.06 53.73 3.17
CA SER A 177 -23.11 52.93 1.97
C SER A 177 -21.98 51.89 1.86
N ARG A 178 -22.31 50.66 1.45
CA ARG A 178 -21.59 49.88 0.42
C ARG A 178 -22.35 48.60 0.09
N ALA A 179 -23.10 48.64 -1.01
CA ALA A 179 -23.70 47.45 -1.62
C ALA A 179 -22.59 46.57 -2.23
N VAL A 180 -22.59 45.29 -1.88
CA VAL A 180 -21.93 44.21 -2.65
C VAL A 180 -23.05 43.50 -3.44
N PRO A 181 -22.94 43.36 -4.77
CA PRO A 181 -24.04 42.82 -5.57
C PRO A 181 -24.08 41.28 -5.50
N GLY A 182 -25.29 40.75 -5.37
CA GLY A 182 -25.71 39.55 -6.12
C GLY A 182 -25.61 38.20 -5.41
N TRP A 183 -26.58 37.89 -4.56
CA TRP A 183 -27.14 36.53 -4.55
C TRP A 183 -28.14 36.47 -5.71
N GLY A 184 -27.62 36.21 -6.91
CA GLY A 184 -28.46 35.94 -8.07
C GLY A 184 -29.25 34.66 -7.85
N GLU A 185 -30.57 34.73 -8.03
CA GLU A 185 -31.41 33.55 -8.29
C GLU A 185 -30.71 32.62 -9.30
N PRO A 186 -30.68 31.30 -9.07
CA PRO A 186 -30.06 30.39 -10.02
C PRO A 186 -30.75 30.52 -11.38
N SER A 187 -29.96 30.78 -12.43
CA SER A 187 -30.46 30.94 -13.79
C SER A 187 -31.29 29.73 -14.22
N ARG A 188 -32.25 29.91 -15.15
CA ARG A 188 -33.06 28.81 -15.73
C ARG A 188 -32.21 27.64 -16.27
N ALA A 189 -30.93 27.84 -16.58
CA ALA A 189 -30.00 26.80 -16.99
C ALA A 189 -29.58 25.87 -15.83
N SER A 190 -29.55 26.37 -14.59
CA SER A 190 -29.22 25.60 -13.39
C SER A 190 -30.38 24.77 -12.81
N ARG A 191 -31.60 24.92 -13.36
CA ARG A 191 -32.76 24.05 -13.08
C ARG A 191 -32.92 22.89 -14.06
N ARG A 192 -32.07 22.78 -15.08
CA ARG A 192 -32.04 21.62 -15.99
C ARG A 192 -31.11 20.57 -15.39
N TYR A 193 -31.65 19.39 -15.09
CA TYR A 193 -30.99 18.19 -14.55
C TYR A 193 -30.91 18.03 -13.01
N ALA A 194 -32.04 18.14 -12.30
CA ALA A 194 -32.34 17.02 -11.40
C ALA A 194 -32.75 15.86 -12.33
N ALA A 195 -31.76 15.12 -12.84
CA ALA A 195 -32.03 14.14 -13.89
C ALA A 195 -33.02 13.09 -13.36
N VAL A 196 -34.18 13.00 -14.00
CA VAL A 196 -35.18 11.98 -13.71
C VAL A 196 -34.50 10.61 -13.90
N LEU A 197 -34.57 9.76 -12.88
CA LEU A 197 -34.05 8.40 -12.94
C LEU A 197 -34.97 7.58 -13.84
N SER A 198 -34.40 6.89 -14.82
CA SER A 198 -35.18 6.03 -15.71
C SER A 198 -35.47 4.66 -15.06
N PRO A 199 -36.58 3.99 -15.41
CA PRO A 199 -36.85 2.62 -14.95
C PRO A 199 -35.73 1.63 -15.29
N ALA A 200 -35.08 1.81 -16.45
CA ALA A 200 -33.96 0.96 -16.88
C ALA A 200 -32.72 1.12 -15.97
N GLU A 201 -32.40 2.36 -15.58
CA GLU A 201 -31.31 2.63 -14.64
C GLU A 201 -31.55 2.03 -13.25
N GLU A 202 -32.80 2.10 -12.78
CA GLU A 202 -33.17 1.46 -11.51
C GLU A 202 -33.10 -0.07 -11.59
N GLN A 203 -33.53 -0.68 -12.70
CA GLN A 203 -33.39 -2.13 -12.92
C GLN A 203 -31.92 -2.56 -12.96
N LEU A 204 -31.06 -1.79 -13.63
CA LEU A 204 -29.62 -2.02 -13.64
C LEU A 204 -29.02 -1.95 -12.23
N PHE A 205 -29.42 -0.97 -11.42
CA PHE A 205 -28.97 -0.86 -10.04
C PHE A 205 -29.42 -2.06 -9.19
N LYS A 206 -30.68 -2.51 -9.34
CA LYS A 206 -31.18 -3.73 -8.65
C LYS A 206 -30.38 -4.97 -9.02
N ALA A 207 -30.07 -5.16 -10.31
CA ALA A 207 -29.22 -6.27 -10.77
C ALA A 207 -27.80 -6.17 -10.19
N TRP A 208 -27.20 -4.99 -10.21
CA TRP A 208 -25.89 -4.74 -9.62
C TRP A 208 -25.87 -5.00 -8.10
N MET A 209 -26.93 -4.60 -7.38
CA MET A 209 -27.06 -4.89 -5.95
C MET A 209 -27.06 -6.38 -5.66
N LEU A 210 -27.81 -7.18 -6.44
CA LEU A 210 -27.84 -8.63 -6.31
C LEU A 210 -26.46 -9.24 -6.56
N GLN A 211 -25.78 -8.83 -7.63
CA GLN A 211 -24.44 -9.31 -7.97
C GLN A 211 -23.40 -9.00 -6.89
N ASN A 212 -23.52 -7.84 -6.22
CA ASN A 212 -22.56 -7.37 -5.21
C ASN A 212 -23.05 -7.61 -3.76
N GLY A 213 -24.13 -8.37 -3.57
CA GLY A 213 -24.67 -8.69 -2.23
C GLY A 213 -25.13 -7.46 -1.43
N ARG A 214 -25.53 -6.37 -2.09
CA ARG A 214 -25.94 -5.11 -1.44
C ARG A 214 -27.41 -5.14 -1.02
N ARG A 215 -27.70 -4.58 0.15
CA ARG A 215 -29.06 -4.40 0.68
C ARG A 215 -29.16 -3.03 1.36
N TYR A 216 -30.17 -2.25 0.99
CA TYR A 216 -30.38 -0.90 1.52
C TYR A 216 -31.79 -0.76 2.08
N GLY A 217 -31.92 -0.03 3.19
CA GLY A 217 -33.21 0.41 3.69
C GLY A 217 -33.83 1.48 2.76
N PRO A 218 -35.14 1.74 2.85
CA PRO A 218 -35.84 2.68 1.97
C PRO A 218 -35.21 4.07 1.93
N ALA A 219 -34.70 4.57 3.07
CA ALA A 219 -34.06 5.88 3.17
C ALA A 219 -32.73 5.97 2.42
N GLU A 220 -31.90 4.90 2.45
CA GLU A 220 -30.59 4.89 1.81
C GLU A 220 -30.66 4.48 0.32
N TYR A 221 -31.61 3.62 -0.05
CA TYR A 221 -31.75 3.10 -1.41
C TYR A 221 -31.80 4.22 -2.46
N GLY A 222 -32.62 5.24 -2.23
CA GLY A 222 -32.76 6.37 -3.16
C GLY A 222 -31.46 7.16 -3.32
N HIS A 223 -30.65 7.29 -2.27
CA HIS A 223 -29.34 7.93 -2.34
C HIS A 223 -28.35 7.08 -3.14
N ARG A 224 -28.22 5.80 -2.81
CA ARG A 224 -27.31 4.86 -3.49
C ARG A 224 -27.63 4.70 -4.96
N LEU A 225 -28.91 4.66 -5.32
CA LEU A 225 -29.37 4.65 -6.71
C LEU A 225 -28.90 5.90 -7.46
N ARG A 226 -29.05 7.09 -6.88
CA ARG A 226 -28.57 8.34 -7.51
C ARG A 226 -27.06 8.35 -7.72
N VAL A 227 -26.30 7.89 -6.73
CA VAL A 227 -24.84 7.79 -6.82
C VAL A 227 -24.44 6.78 -7.91
N PHE A 228 -25.07 5.60 -7.92
CA PHE A 228 -24.85 4.57 -8.92
C PHE A 228 -25.11 5.06 -10.34
N VAL A 229 -26.25 5.72 -10.57
CA VAL A 229 -26.59 6.26 -11.88
C VAL A 229 -25.63 7.36 -12.29
N SER A 230 -25.23 8.24 -11.37
CA SER A 230 -24.22 9.27 -11.66
C SER A 230 -22.88 8.64 -12.08
N ASN A 231 -22.41 7.62 -11.37
CA ASN A 231 -21.18 6.91 -11.73
C ASN A 231 -21.32 6.16 -13.06
N LYS A 232 -22.45 5.49 -13.31
CA LYS A 232 -22.73 4.79 -14.58
C LYS A 232 -22.67 5.75 -15.77
N ARG A 233 -23.31 6.91 -15.67
CA ARG A 233 -23.29 7.91 -16.75
C ARG A 233 -21.89 8.46 -16.99
N ARG A 234 -21.10 8.68 -15.94
CA ARG A 234 -19.68 9.08 -16.07
C ARG A 234 -18.83 8.00 -16.75
N ILE A 235 -19.09 6.73 -16.44
CA ILE A 235 -18.44 5.59 -17.10
C ILE A 235 -18.79 5.57 -18.59
N ASP A 236 -20.07 5.75 -18.93
CA ASP A 236 -20.52 5.75 -20.33
C ASP A 236 -19.94 6.93 -21.12
N GLU A 237 -19.92 8.13 -20.52
CA GLU A 237 -19.33 9.33 -21.11
C GLU A 237 -17.82 9.14 -21.36
N HIS A 238 -17.09 8.58 -20.40
CA HIS A 238 -15.67 8.24 -20.57
C HIS A 238 -15.49 7.21 -21.69
N ASN A 239 -16.24 6.11 -21.69
CA ASN A 239 -16.08 5.04 -22.67
C ASN A 239 -16.54 5.43 -24.09
N ALA A 240 -17.39 6.45 -24.24
CA ALA A 240 -17.76 7.02 -25.53
C ALA A 240 -16.66 7.94 -26.12
N GLY A 241 -15.72 8.40 -25.29
CA GLY A 241 -14.56 9.17 -25.71
C GLY A 241 -13.41 8.31 -26.24
N ASN A 242 -12.34 8.97 -26.68
CA ASN A 242 -11.11 8.30 -27.11
C ASN A 242 -10.08 8.32 -25.98
N HIS A 243 -10.00 7.23 -25.20
CA HIS A 243 -9.10 7.09 -24.06
C HIS A 243 -8.28 5.80 -24.14
N SER A 244 -7.09 5.81 -23.55
CA SER A 244 -6.20 4.63 -23.49
C SER A 244 -6.69 3.53 -22.53
N PHE A 245 -7.76 3.78 -21.78
CA PHE A 245 -8.36 2.82 -20.84
C PHE A 245 -9.87 2.95 -20.82
N GLU A 246 -10.53 1.85 -20.44
CA GLU A 246 -11.98 1.77 -20.25
C GLU A 246 -12.31 1.75 -18.75
N MET A 247 -13.45 2.35 -18.41
CA MET A 247 -14.05 2.27 -17.08
C MET A 247 -15.19 1.24 -17.07
N GLY A 248 -15.55 0.73 -15.89
CA GLY A 248 -16.62 -0.25 -15.73
C GLY A 248 -17.27 -0.19 -14.36
N LEU A 249 -18.51 -0.69 -14.28
CA LEU A 249 -19.17 -0.90 -13.00
C LEU A 249 -18.41 -1.93 -12.17
N ASN A 250 -18.29 -1.68 -10.88
CA ASN A 250 -17.60 -2.54 -9.92
C ASN A 250 -18.21 -2.39 -8.52
N GLN A 251 -17.60 -2.97 -7.50
CA GLN A 251 -18.11 -2.98 -6.13
C GLN A 251 -18.21 -1.58 -5.46
N PHE A 252 -17.63 -0.55 -6.08
CA PHE A 252 -17.62 0.84 -5.61
C PHE A 252 -18.63 1.73 -6.35
N SER A 253 -19.40 1.17 -7.29
CA SER A 253 -20.27 1.96 -8.17
C SER A 253 -21.37 2.73 -7.45
N ASP A 254 -21.74 2.38 -6.23
CA ASP A 254 -22.73 3.10 -5.41
C ASP A 254 -22.11 4.01 -4.33
N LEU A 255 -20.80 4.24 -4.40
CA LEU A 255 -20.08 5.16 -3.52
C LEU A 255 -19.76 6.46 -4.25
N THR A 256 -19.90 7.57 -3.54
CA THR A 256 -19.28 8.83 -3.95
C THR A 256 -17.77 8.73 -3.78
N PHE A 257 -16.99 9.50 -4.53
CA PHE A 257 -15.53 9.49 -4.36
C PHE A 257 -15.10 9.95 -2.95
N THR A 258 -15.89 10.81 -2.30
CA THR A 258 -15.66 11.24 -0.92
C THR A 258 -15.82 10.08 0.07
N GLU A 259 -16.88 9.27 -0.06
CA GLU A 259 -17.05 8.06 0.75
C GLU A 259 -15.94 7.04 0.47
N PHE A 260 -15.63 6.81 -0.81
CA PHE A 260 -14.56 5.92 -1.21
C PHE A 260 -13.22 6.31 -0.61
N LYS A 261 -12.85 7.60 -0.70
CA LYS A 261 -11.61 8.12 -0.12
C LYS A 261 -11.55 7.90 1.39
N LYS A 262 -12.65 8.14 2.11
CA LYS A 262 -12.72 7.95 3.57
C LYS A 262 -12.57 6.50 4.00
N MET A 263 -13.07 5.57 3.19
CA MET A 263 -13.14 4.14 3.51
C MET A 263 -11.91 3.35 3.01
N TYR A 264 -11.38 3.66 1.83
CA TYR A 264 -10.40 2.80 1.14
C TYR A 264 -9.03 3.44 0.91
N LEU A 265 -8.91 4.77 1.03
CA LEU A 265 -7.67 5.51 0.80
C LEU A 265 -7.07 6.02 2.12
N TRP A 266 -5.86 6.55 2.05
CA TRP A 266 -5.24 7.21 3.21
C TRP A 266 -6.02 8.44 3.61
N ARG A 267 -6.22 8.60 4.92
CA ARG A 267 -6.95 9.73 5.51
C ARG A 267 -6.06 10.96 5.68
N GLU A 268 -4.75 10.73 5.77
CA GLU A 268 -3.74 11.75 5.98
C GLU A 268 -2.59 11.57 4.99
N PRO A 269 -1.98 12.67 4.50
CA PRO A 269 -0.74 12.59 3.74
C PRO A 269 0.33 11.85 4.54
N GLN A 270 1.04 10.93 3.88
CA GLN A 270 2.15 10.21 4.50
C GLN A 270 3.48 10.90 4.16
N ASN A 271 4.53 10.65 4.94
CA ASN A 271 5.84 11.25 4.71
C ASN A 271 6.61 10.53 3.58
N CYS A 272 6.11 10.68 2.35
CA CYS A 272 6.59 10.04 1.13
C CYS A 272 7.89 10.66 0.57
N SER A 273 8.76 11.27 1.40
CA SER A 273 9.95 11.95 0.88
C SER A 273 11.25 11.22 1.22
N ALA A 274 11.70 10.37 0.30
CA ALA A 274 13.10 9.96 0.21
C ALA A 274 13.81 10.82 -0.85
N THR A 275 14.12 12.09 -0.51
CA THR A 275 14.84 13.01 -1.42
C THR A 275 16.20 12.46 -1.87
N LYS A 276 16.81 11.57 -1.07
CA LYS A 276 18.01 10.81 -1.41
C LYS A 276 17.78 9.35 -1.04
N GLY A 277 17.42 8.53 -2.02
CA GLY A 277 17.34 7.08 -1.86
C GLY A 277 18.74 6.46 -1.74
N ASN A 278 18.82 5.23 -1.24
CA ASN A 278 20.05 4.43 -1.23
C ASN A 278 20.18 3.55 -2.49
N PHE A 279 19.16 3.51 -3.37
CA PHE A 279 19.25 2.85 -4.66
C PHE A 279 20.20 3.59 -5.60
N LEU A 280 21.24 2.90 -6.07
CA LEU A 280 22.15 3.39 -7.09
C LEU A 280 21.86 2.67 -8.41
N ARG A 281 21.27 3.41 -9.34
CA ARG A 281 20.97 2.92 -10.68
C ARG A 281 22.26 2.53 -11.41
N SER A 282 22.29 1.35 -12.03
CA SER A 282 23.39 0.95 -12.90
C SER A 282 23.15 1.41 -14.35
N SER A 283 24.19 1.33 -15.18
CA SER A 283 24.07 1.54 -16.62
C SER A 283 23.81 0.21 -17.32
N GLY A 284 22.71 0.09 -18.04
CA GLY A 284 22.48 -1.03 -18.95
C GLY A 284 21.13 -0.97 -19.65
N PRO A 285 20.96 -1.68 -20.76
CA PRO A 285 19.63 -1.95 -21.29
C PRO A 285 18.89 -2.82 -20.28
N TYR A 286 17.62 -2.48 -20.06
CA TYR A 286 16.69 -3.34 -19.31
C TYR A 286 15.85 -4.13 -20.32
N PRO A 287 15.31 -5.30 -19.95
CA PRO A 287 14.38 -6.02 -20.83
C PRO A 287 13.24 -5.08 -21.23
N ASP A 288 12.79 -5.14 -22.49
CA ASP A 288 11.71 -4.26 -22.98
C ASP A 288 10.38 -4.51 -22.26
N SER A 289 10.17 -5.74 -21.78
CA SER A 289 9.04 -6.10 -20.94
C SER A 289 9.44 -7.12 -19.86
N VAL A 290 8.76 -7.02 -18.72
CA VAL A 290 8.89 -7.95 -17.59
C VAL A 290 7.50 -8.19 -17.02
N ASP A 291 7.19 -9.45 -16.69
CA ASP A 291 5.99 -9.81 -15.93
C ASP A 291 6.37 -10.93 -14.94
N TRP A 292 6.51 -10.58 -13.66
CA TRP A 292 6.92 -11.53 -12.62
C TRP A 292 5.91 -12.66 -12.42
N ARG A 293 4.65 -12.47 -12.84
CA ARG A 293 3.61 -13.52 -12.82
C ARG A 293 3.89 -14.62 -13.83
N LYS A 294 4.62 -14.31 -14.91
CA LYS A 294 4.98 -15.27 -15.97
C LYS A 294 6.34 -15.91 -15.77
N LYS A 295 7.20 -15.33 -14.92
CA LYS A 295 8.56 -15.84 -14.65
C LYS A 295 8.58 -17.04 -13.70
N GLY A 296 7.50 -17.28 -12.97
CA GLY A 296 7.38 -18.35 -11.97
C GLY A 296 6.31 -18.03 -10.95
N ASN A 297 6.23 -18.83 -9.89
CA ASN A 297 5.29 -18.61 -8.79
C ASN A 297 5.82 -17.55 -7.81
N TYR A 298 6.00 -16.32 -8.29
CA TYR A 298 6.63 -15.22 -7.54
C TYR A 298 5.65 -14.17 -7.03
N VAL A 299 4.39 -14.18 -7.47
CA VAL A 299 3.39 -13.18 -7.09
C VAL A 299 2.19 -13.90 -6.48
N THR A 300 1.86 -13.58 -5.23
CA THR A 300 0.70 -14.15 -4.53
C THR A 300 -0.63 -13.79 -5.22
N PRO A 301 -1.72 -14.52 -4.95
CA PRO A 301 -3.06 -14.13 -5.37
C PRO A 301 -3.44 -12.71 -4.94
N VAL A 302 -4.37 -12.08 -5.65
CA VAL A 302 -4.90 -10.76 -5.28
C VAL A 302 -5.75 -10.88 -4.02
N LYS A 303 -5.42 -10.06 -3.01
CA LYS A 303 -6.17 -9.94 -1.76
C LYS A 303 -7.13 -8.73 -1.80
N ASN A 304 -7.89 -8.52 -0.71
CA ASN A 304 -8.83 -7.41 -0.58
C ASN A 304 -8.66 -6.71 0.78
N GLN A 305 -8.30 -5.43 0.75
CA GLN A 305 -8.10 -4.62 1.96
C GLN A 305 -9.41 -4.26 2.68
N GLY A 306 -10.56 -4.35 2.00
CA GLY A 306 -11.84 -3.93 2.57
C GLY A 306 -11.90 -2.42 2.91
N PRO A 307 -12.85 -1.98 3.75
CA PRO A 307 -13.05 -0.56 4.09
C PRO A 307 -12.01 -0.06 5.13
N CYS A 308 -10.74 -0.25 4.83
CA CYS A 308 -9.59 0.16 5.63
C CYS A 308 -8.51 0.72 4.68
N GLY A 309 -7.92 1.87 5.01
CA GLY A 309 -6.83 2.51 4.24
C GLY A 309 -5.47 1.82 4.43
N SER A 310 -5.45 0.49 4.45
CA SER A 310 -4.29 -0.38 4.73
C SER A 310 -3.56 -0.88 3.47
N CYS A 311 -3.84 -0.33 2.29
CA CYS A 311 -3.17 -0.72 1.03
C CYS A 311 -1.63 -0.77 1.11
N TRP A 312 -1.04 0.09 1.95
CA TRP A 312 0.39 0.08 2.25
C TRP A 312 0.88 -1.26 2.81
N THR A 313 0.07 -1.95 3.62
CA THR A 313 0.38 -3.29 4.15
C THR A 313 0.39 -4.34 3.05
N PHE A 314 -0.58 -4.33 2.14
CA PHE A 314 -0.66 -5.24 0.99
C PHE A 314 0.46 -5.02 -0.03
N SER A 315 0.86 -3.76 -0.23
CA SER A 315 2.04 -3.42 -1.03
C SER A 315 3.31 -3.96 -0.37
N THR A 316 3.44 -3.81 0.95
CA THR A 316 4.58 -4.31 1.74
C THR A 316 4.68 -5.84 1.70
N THR A 317 3.60 -6.54 2.07
CA THR A 317 3.57 -8.01 2.08
C THR A 317 3.80 -8.55 0.69
N GLY A 318 3.09 -8.05 -0.33
CA GLY A 318 3.28 -8.51 -1.70
C GLY A 318 4.71 -8.37 -2.22
N CYS A 319 5.39 -7.28 -1.88
CA CYS A 319 6.80 -7.07 -2.26
C CYS A 319 7.74 -8.04 -1.53
N LEU A 320 7.57 -8.22 -0.21
CA LEU A 320 8.40 -9.14 0.58
C LEU A 320 8.13 -10.62 0.22
N GLU A 321 6.87 -10.99 0.01
CA GLU A 321 6.46 -12.31 -0.49
C GLU A 321 7.16 -12.64 -1.80
N SER A 322 7.13 -11.70 -2.77
CA SER A 322 7.83 -11.87 -4.03
C SER A 322 9.34 -11.95 -3.87
N ALA A 323 9.94 -11.10 -3.05
CA ALA A 323 11.38 -11.12 -2.82
C ALA A 323 11.85 -12.45 -2.21
N ILE A 324 11.10 -13.00 -1.24
CA ILE A 324 11.37 -14.32 -0.64
C ILE A 324 11.19 -15.43 -1.67
N ALA A 325 10.11 -15.39 -2.46
CA ALA A 325 9.85 -16.40 -3.48
C ALA A 325 10.94 -16.42 -4.56
N ILE A 326 11.43 -15.26 -4.98
CA ILE A 326 12.54 -15.13 -5.93
C ILE A 326 13.84 -15.69 -5.35
N ALA A 327 14.12 -15.42 -4.07
CA ALA A 327 15.36 -15.85 -3.43
C ALA A 327 15.38 -17.34 -3.04
N THR A 328 14.22 -17.93 -2.72
CA THR A 328 14.13 -19.26 -2.10
C THR A 328 13.25 -20.27 -2.83
N GLY A 329 12.46 -19.82 -3.80
CA GLY A 329 11.43 -20.62 -4.46
C GLY A 329 10.15 -20.84 -3.62
N LYS A 330 10.07 -20.32 -2.38
CA LYS A 330 8.91 -20.48 -1.49
C LYS A 330 8.02 -19.24 -1.53
N LEU A 331 6.79 -19.41 -1.99
CA LEU A 331 5.78 -18.35 -1.97
C LEU A 331 4.99 -18.42 -0.65
N LEU A 332 5.16 -17.41 0.19
CA LEU A 332 4.46 -17.27 1.47
C LEU A 332 3.26 -16.33 1.32
N SER A 333 2.30 -16.40 2.26
CA SER A 333 1.27 -15.38 2.45
C SER A 333 1.48 -14.74 3.82
N LEU A 334 1.83 -13.46 3.84
CA LEU A 334 2.24 -12.74 5.05
C LEU A 334 1.07 -11.94 5.64
N ALA A 335 1.14 -11.68 6.94
CA ALA A 335 0.07 -11.05 7.69
C ALA A 335 0.05 -9.52 7.53
N GLU A 336 -0.83 -9.01 6.68
CA GLU A 336 -1.09 -7.57 6.58
C GLU A 336 -1.55 -6.99 7.93
N GLN A 337 -2.32 -7.76 8.70
CA GLN A 337 -2.87 -7.31 9.98
C GLN A 337 -1.81 -7.02 11.03
N GLN A 338 -0.69 -7.75 11.04
CA GLN A 338 0.42 -7.42 11.93
C GLN A 338 0.96 -6.02 11.63
N LEU A 339 1.05 -5.63 10.37
CA LEU A 339 1.48 -4.28 10.00
C LEU A 339 0.45 -3.23 10.45
N VAL A 340 -0.84 -3.48 10.22
CA VAL A 340 -1.93 -2.61 10.68
C VAL A 340 -1.85 -2.36 12.19
N ASP A 341 -1.60 -3.42 12.97
CA ASP A 341 -1.72 -3.41 14.42
C ASP A 341 -0.44 -3.04 15.17
N CYS A 342 0.75 -3.22 14.58
CA CYS A 342 2.02 -3.15 15.31
C CYS A 342 3.05 -2.13 14.78
N ALA A 343 2.90 -1.62 13.55
CA ALA A 343 3.96 -0.84 12.90
C ALA A 343 3.95 0.67 13.22
N GLN A 344 3.20 1.11 14.23
CA GLN A 344 2.95 2.54 14.48
C GLN A 344 4.20 3.29 14.95
N ALA A 345 5.14 2.61 15.60
CA ALA A 345 6.43 3.19 16.01
C ALA A 345 7.30 3.65 14.81
N PHE A 346 6.93 3.26 13.58
CA PHE A 346 7.62 3.61 12.33
C PHE A 346 6.84 4.63 11.49
N ASN A 347 5.95 5.41 12.11
CA ASN A 347 5.08 6.40 11.45
C ASN A 347 4.05 5.79 10.48
N ASN A 348 3.62 4.55 10.75
CA ASN A 348 2.44 3.98 10.11
C ASN A 348 1.20 4.16 10.99
N HIS A 349 0.02 4.22 10.39
CA HIS A 349 -1.21 4.67 11.05
C HIS A 349 -2.37 3.68 10.86
N GLY A 350 -2.07 2.38 10.72
CA GLY A 350 -3.07 1.32 10.54
C GLY A 350 -3.98 1.58 9.32
N CYS A 351 -5.29 1.58 9.54
CA CYS A 351 -6.30 1.90 8.52
C CYS A 351 -6.33 3.38 8.09
N SER A 352 -5.58 4.28 8.72
CA SER A 352 -5.49 5.68 8.29
C SER A 352 -4.41 5.93 7.24
N GLY A 353 -3.49 4.98 7.04
CA GLY A 353 -2.41 5.04 6.06
C GLY A 353 -1.06 4.58 6.62
N GLY A 354 -0.05 4.55 5.76
CA GLY A 354 1.32 4.14 6.08
C GLY A 354 2.14 4.03 4.80
N LEU A 355 3.43 3.71 4.91
CA LEU A 355 4.33 3.58 3.77
C LEU A 355 5.06 2.23 3.75
N PRO A 356 5.23 1.61 2.56
CA PRO A 356 5.95 0.36 2.45
C PRO A 356 7.37 0.39 3.00
N SER A 357 8.14 1.46 2.74
CA SER A 357 9.50 1.63 3.27
C SER A 357 9.54 1.59 4.80
N GLN A 358 8.65 2.34 5.45
CA GLN A 358 8.50 2.36 6.91
C GLN A 358 8.07 1.00 7.47
N ALA A 359 7.22 0.28 6.73
CA ALA A 359 6.79 -1.06 7.10
C ALA A 359 7.93 -2.09 6.97
N PHE A 360 8.77 -2.00 5.95
CA PHE A 360 9.97 -2.83 5.82
C PHE A 360 10.95 -2.60 6.96
N GLU A 361 11.17 -1.34 7.35
CA GLU A 361 11.98 -0.97 8.53
C GLU A 361 11.39 -1.59 9.80
N TYR A 362 10.08 -1.48 10.02
CA TYR A 362 9.40 -2.16 11.12
C TYR A 362 9.72 -3.66 11.13
N ILE A 363 9.56 -4.38 10.01
CA ILE A 363 9.82 -5.83 9.94
C ILE A 363 11.29 -6.14 10.28
N MET A 364 12.24 -5.34 9.78
CA MET A 364 13.68 -5.50 10.03
C MET A 364 14.05 -5.33 11.52
N TYR A 365 13.49 -4.32 12.18
CA TYR A 365 13.75 -4.06 13.60
C TYR A 365 12.92 -4.95 14.54
N ASN A 366 11.69 -5.29 14.16
CA ASN A 366 10.81 -6.21 14.88
C ASN A 366 11.32 -7.66 14.85
N LYS A 367 12.29 -7.96 13.97
CA LYS A 367 12.81 -9.31 13.74
C LYS A 367 11.73 -10.25 13.22
N GLY A 368 10.97 -9.76 12.25
CA GLY A 368 10.17 -10.60 11.36
C GLY A 368 8.68 -10.25 11.31
N LEU A 369 8.01 -10.95 10.41
CA LEU A 369 6.59 -10.83 10.09
C LEU A 369 5.96 -12.23 10.10
N MET A 370 4.79 -12.37 10.71
CA MET A 370 4.01 -13.60 10.78
C MET A 370 3.32 -13.89 9.44
N GLY A 371 2.89 -15.15 9.27
CA GLY A 371 2.02 -15.55 8.17
C GLY A 371 0.57 -15.14 8.39
N GLU A 372 -0.18 -15.00 7.30
CA GLU A 372 -1.62 -14.70 7.30
C GLU A 372 -2.43 -15.76 8.07
N ASP A 373 -1.97 -17.01 8.06
CA ASP A 373 -2.53 -18.13 8.83
C ASP A 373 -2.43 -17.93 10.35
N ALA A 374 -1.31 -17.38 10.83
CA ALA A 374 -1.04 -17.14 12.24
C ALA A 374 -1.59 -15.78 12.73
N TYR A 375 -1.78 -14.80 11.83
CA TYR A 375 -2.33 -13.49 12.14
C TYR A 375 -3.27 -12.99 11.02
N PRO A 376 -4.53 -13.49 11.00
CA PRO A 376 -5.47 -13.21 9.91
C PRO A 376 -5.89 -11.74 9.79
N TYR A 377 -6.12 -11.30 8.56
CA TYR A 377 -6.60 -9.97 8.21
C TYR A 377 -8.06 -9.71 8.61
N ARG A 378 -8.30 -8.52 9.17
CA ARG A 378 -9.60 -8.10 9.74
C ARG A 378 -10.13 -6.78 9.18
N ALA A 379 -9.34 -6.06 8.39
CA ALA A 379 -9.71 -4.76 7.82
C ALA A 379 -10.13 -3.71 8.87
N GLU A 380 -9.52 -3.74 10.05
CA GLU A 380 -9.75 -2.78 11.13
C GLU A 380 -8.49 -2.64 11.97
N ASN A 381 -8.39 -1.56 12.75
CA ASN A 381 -7.30 -1.40 13.70
C ASN A 381 -7.53 -2.34 14.90
N GLY A 382 -6.56 -3.20 15.17
CA GLY A 382 -6.54 -4.08 16.33
C GLY A 382 -5.43 -3.75 17.32
N THR A 383 -5.37 -4.54 18.39
CA THR A 383 -4.22 -4.58 19.29
C THR A 383 -3.13 -5.46 18.69
N CYS A 384 -1.86 -5.04 18.77
CA CYS A 384 -0.74 -5.85 18.31
C CYS A 384 -0.67 -7.23 19.00
N LYS A 385 -0.65 -8.31 18.21
CA LYS A 385 -0.60 -9.72 18.65
C LYS A 385 0.62 -10.47 18.12
N PHE A 386 1.69 -9.74 17.80
CA PHE A 386 2.92 -10.33 17.27
C PHE A 386 3.52 -11.37 18.25
N GLN A 387 3.91 -12.51 17.70
CA GLN A 387 4.55 -13.62 18.39
C GLN A 387 5.88 -13.92 17.69
N PRO A 388 7.05 -13.64 18.32
CA PRO A 388 8.35 -13.80 17.68
C PRO A 388 8.64 -15.20 17.15
N ASP A 389 8.17 -16.23 17.85
CA ASP A 389 8.29 -17.64 17.49
C ASP A 389 7.47 -18.05 16.26
N LYS A 390 6.52 -17.19 15.83
CA LYS A 390 5.67 -17.40 14.65
C LYS A 390 6.06 -16.52 13.46
N ALA A 391 7.16 -15.78 13.55
CA ALA A 391 7.68 -15.01 12.43
C ALA A 391 8.22 -15.97 11.34
N ILE A 392 7.80 -15.76 10.09
CA ILE A 392 8.18 -16.60 8.95
C ILE A 392 8.88 -15.83 7.83
N ALA A 393 8.92 -14.50 7.91
CA ALA A 393 9.54 -13.63 6.92
C ALA A 393 10.36 -12.53 7.60
N PHE A 394 11.51 -12.22 7.04
CA PHE A 394 12.48 -11.31 7.64
C PHE A 394 13.06 -10.36 6.57
N VAL A 395 13.36 -9.13 6.97
CA VAL A 395 13.98 -8.11 6.12
C VAL A 395 15.41 -7.87 6.59
N LYS A 396 16.36 -7.93 5.66
CA LYS A 396 17.79 -7.66 5.89
C LYS A 396 18.12 -6.18 5.68
N ASP A 397 17.56 -5.58 4.64
CA ASP A 397 17.84 -4.21 4.21
C ASP A 397 16.62 -3.62 3.50
N VAL A 398 16.52 -2.29 3.47
CA VAL A 398 15.43 -1.54 2.85
C VAL A 398 16.00 -0.65 1.76
N ILE A 399 15.54 -0.86 0.52
CA ILE A 399 16.00 -0.09 -0.62
C ILE A 399 14.95 0.95 -1.00
N ASN A 400 15.28 2.21 -0.77
CA ASN A 400 14.50 3.37 -1.16
C ASN A 400 15.01 3.87 -2.52
N ILE A 401 14.14 3.88 -3.52
CA ILE A 401 14.43 4.49 -4.82
C ILE A 401 14.31 6.00 -4.66
N THR A 402 15.29 6.73 -5.21
CA THR A 402 15.30 8.20 -5.11
C THR A 402 14.03 8.78 -5.69
N GLN A 403 13.46 9.77 -5.01
CA GLN A 403 12.24 10.46 -5.45
C GLN A 403 12.32 10.85 -6.94
N TYR A 404 11.25 10.50 -7.67
CA TYR A 404 11.05 10.68 -9.11
C TYR A 404 11.97 9.85 -10.03
N ASP A 405 12.80 8.96 -9.52
CA ASP A 405 13.63 8.06 -10.32
C ASP A 405 12.82 6.86 -10.84
N GLU A 406 11.87 7.13 -11.74
CA GLU A 406 11.08 6.08 -12.40
C GLU A 406 11.97 5.12 -13.22
N ALA A 407 13.09 5.60 -13.75
CA ALA A 407 14.08 4.76 -14.41
C ALA A 407 14.75 3.77 -13.43
N GLY A 408 14.98 4.18 -12.19
CA GLY A 408 15.39 3.31 -11.10
C GLY A 408 14.36 2.23 -10.78
N MET A 409 13.06 2.56 -10.84
CA MET A 409 11.99 1.55 -10.73
C MET A 409 12.06 0.53 -11.87
N VAL A 410 12.34 0.96 -13.10
CA VAL A 410 12.47 0.05 -14.27
C VAL A 410 13.59 -0.93 -14.05
N GLU A 411 14.74 -0.44 -13.59
CA GLU A 411 15.86 -1.31 -13.23
C GLU A 411 15.48 -2.30 -12.12
N ALA A 412 14.86 -1.81 -11.06
CA ALA A 412 14.55 -2.62 -9.88
C ALA A 412 13.57 -3.75 -10.21
N VAL A 413 12.47 -3.44 -10.92
CA VAL A 413 11.51 -4.44 -11.41
C VAL A 413 12.16 -5.35 -12.45
N GLY A 414 13.03 -4.81 -13.30
CA GLY A 414 13.67 -5.56 -14.38
C GLY A 414 14.67 -6.60 -13.90
N LYS A 415 15.42 -6.30 -12.84
CA LYS A 415 16.56 -7.10 -12.38
C LYS A 415 16.38 -7.79 -11.03
N TYR A 416 15.65 -7.20 -10.10
CA TYR A 416 15.64 -7.64 -8.71
C TYR A 416 14.33 -8.30 -8.30
N ASN A 417 13.26 -7.52 -8.16
CA ASN A 417 11.96 -8.01 -7.67
C ASN A 417 10.84 -6.97 -7.94
N PRO A 418 9.56 -7.32 -7.78
CA PRO A 418 8.46 -6.36 -7.77
C PRO A 418 8.68 -5.20 -6.80
N VAL A 419 8.26 -3.99 -7.17
CA VAL A 419 8.55 -2.77 -6.40
C VAL A 419 7.27 -2.16 -5.82
N SER A 420 7.27 -1.88 -4.52
CA SER A 420 6.22 -1.13 -3.86
C SER A 420 6.31 0.35 -4.24
N PHE A 421 5.18 0.97 -4.57
CA PHE A 421 5.10 2.41 -4.79
C PHE A 421 3.75 2.96 -4.37
N ALA A 422 3.66 4.28 -4.24
CA ALA A 422 2.42 5.00 -3.96
C ALA A 422 2.09 5.99 -5.08
N PHE A 423 0.81 6.22 -5.33
CA PHE A 423 0.31 7.18 -6.31
C PHE A 423 -1.00 7.81 -5.85
N GLU A 424 -1.44 8.86 -6.53
CA GLU A 424 -2.75 9.48 -6.28
C GLU A 424 -3.86 8.74 -7.04
N VAL A 425 -4.78 8.14 -6.28
CA VAL A 425 -6.07 7.68 -6.80
C VAL A 425 -7.02 8.86 -6.92
N THR A 426 -7.66 8.98 -8.08
CA THR A 426 -8.75 9.92 -8.36
C THR A 426 -10.05 9.18 -8.70
N SER A 427 -11.16 9.92 -8.82
CA SER A 427 -12.47 9.32 -9.07
C SER A 427 -12.59 8.45 -10.33
N ASN A 428 -11.81 8.71 -11.39
CA ASN A 428 -11.84 7.87 -12.59
C ASN A 428 -11.15 6.51 -12.35
N PHE A 429 -10.08 6.50 -11.56
CA PHE A 429 -9.35 5.27 -11.24
C PHE A 429 -10.21 4.29 -10.43
N MET A 430 -11.10 4.81 -9.57
CA MET A 430 -12.05 3.99 -8.79
C MET A 430 -12.84 3.01 -9.67
N HIS A 431 -13.15 3.38 -10.92
CA HIS A 431 -13.89 2.56 -11.89
C HIS A 431 -13.04 2.01 -13.03
N TYR A 432 -11.70 1.99 -12.91
CA TYR A 432 -10.85 1.37 -13.92
C TYR A 432 -11.26 -0.08 -14.20
N ARG A 433 -11.30 -0.47 -15.49
CA ARG A 433 -11.63 -1.83 -15.93
C ARG A 433 -10.52 -2.52 -16.72
N LYS A 434 -9.93 -1.85 -17.72
CA LYS A 434 -8.82 -2.38 -18.55
C LYS A 434 -8.16 -1.28 -19.39
N GLY A 435 -7.02 -1.59 -19.99
CA GLY A 435 -6.22 -0.67 -20.82
C GLY A 435 -5.18 0.10 -20.00
N VAL A 436 -4.42 0.98 -20.64
CA VAL A 436 -3.35 1.76 -19.98
C VAL A 436 -3.94 3.01 -19.33
N TYR A 437 -4.05 2.99 -18.00
CA TYR A 437 -4.57 4.13 -17.24
C TYR A 437 -3.63 5.34 -17.38
N SER A 438 -4.21 6.47 -17.73
CA SER A 438 -3.57 7.78 -17.71
C SER A 438 -4.61 8.81 -17.27
N ASN A 439 -4.18 9.82 -16.50
CA ASN A 439 -5.08 10.87 -16.06
C ASN A 439 -4.32 12.18 -15.91
N PRO A 440 -4.51 13.17 -16.80
CA PRO A 440 -3.79 14.44 -16.72
C PRO A 440 -4.22 15.31 -15.51
N ARG A 441 -5.23 14.89 -14.75
CA ARG A 441 -5.75 15.63 -13.58
C ARG A 441 -5.26 15.09 -12.24
N CYS A 442 -4.50 13.99 -12.21
CA CYS A 442 -3.84 13.60 -10.98
C CYS A 442 -2.58 14.42 -10.77
N GLU A 443 -2.28 14.72 -9.53
CA GLU A 443 -1.08 15.40 -9.08
C GLU A 443 0.10 14.42 -9.09
N HIS A 444 1.30 14.96 -9.28
CA HIS A 444 2.53 14.17 -9.41
C HIS A 444 3.44 14.28 -8.17
N THR A 445 2.92 14.83 -7.07
CA THR A 445 3.70 15.19 -5.88
C THR A 445 3.50 14.20 -4.71
N PRO A 446 4.52 14.00 -3.86
CA PRO A 446 4.47 13.07 -2.73
C PRO A 446 3.38 13.36 -1.70
N ASP A 447 2.95 14.61 -1.55
CA ASP A 447 1.91 15.00 -0.58
C ASP A 447 0.49 14.64 -1.04
N LYS A 448 0.33 14.24 -2.31
CA LYS A 448 -0.96 13.92 -2.94
C LYS A 448 -1.20 12.43 -3.10
N VAL A 449 -0.14 11.61 -3.09
CA VAL A 449 -0.30 10.16 -3.16
C VAL A 449 -1.10 9.65 -1.96
N ASN A 450 -2.01 8.72 -2.21
CA ASN A 450 -3.02 8.31 -1.23
C ASN A 450 -3.33 6.80 -1.26
N HIS A 451 -2.59 6.05 -2.08
CA HIS A 451 -2.74 4.61 -2.26
C HIS A 451 -1.40 3.96 -2.60
N ALA A 452 -1.09 2.84 -1.96
CA ALA A 452 0.12 2.07 -2.23
C ALA A 452 -0.21 0.72 -2.87
N VAL A 453 0.62 0.32 -3.83
CA VAL A 453 0.41 -0.82 -4.72
C VAL A 453 1.76 -1.47 -5.07
N LEU A 454 1.75 -2.53 -5.88
CA LEU A 454 2.95 -3.30 -6.22
C LEU A 454 3.15 -3.40 -7.74
N ALA A 455 4.22 -2.80 -8.25
CA ALA A 455 4.64 -2.99 -9.64
C ALA A 455 5.24 -4.39 -9.83
N VAL A 456 4.53 -5.28 -10.51
CA VAL A 456 4.95 -6.67 -10.77
C VAL A 456 5.53 -6.86 -12.18
N GLY A 457 5.68 -5.79 -12.93
CA GLY A 457 6.14 -5.85 -14.30
C GLY A 457 5.92 -4.55 -15.04
N TYR A 458 6.31 -4.53 -16.30
CA TYR A 458 6.11 -3.42 -17.23
C TYR A 458 6.18 -3.94 -18.67
N GLY A 459 5.66 -3.13 -19.59
CA GLY A 459 5.72 -3.42 -21.01
C GLY A 459 5.38 -2.18 -21.83
N GLU A 460 4.94 -2.41 -23.05
CA GLU A 460 4.46 -1.40 -23.97
C GLU A 460 3.30 -1.97 -24.79
N GLU A 461 2.26 -1.16 -25.03
CA GLU A 461 1.14 -1.51 -25.89
C GLU A 461 0.86 -0.33 -26.82
N ASN A 462 0.83 -0.57 -28.13
CA ASN A 462 0.56 0.45 -29.16
C ASN A 462 1.41 1.73 -29.01
N GLY A 463 2.70 1.59 -28.70
CA GLY A 463 3.60 2.73 -28.49
C GLY A 463 3.46 3.43 -27.14
N THR A 464 2.63 2.91 -26.23
CA THR A 464 2.43 3.45 -24.88
C THR A 464 3.08 2.55 -23.84
N PRO A 465 4.20 2.96 -23.23
CA PRO A 465 4.83 2.24 -22.14
C PRO A 465 3.90 2.18 -20.92
N TYR A 466 3.86 1.03 -20.23
CA TYR A 466 3.05 0.87 -19.02
C TYR A 466 3.76 0.07 -17.93
N TRP A 467 3.27 0.23 -16.70
CA TRP A 467 3.51 -0.65 -15.55
C TRP A 467 2.39 -1.67 -15.43
N ILE A 468 2.71 -2.90 -15.02
CA ILE A 468 1.76 -3.93 -14.59
C ILE A 468 1.71 -3.87 -13.07
N VAL A 469 0.53 -3.57 -12.51
CA VAL A 469 0.43 -3.25 -11.09
C VAL A 469 -0.64 -4.09 -10.41
N LYS A 470 -0.24 -4.78 -9.32
CA LYS A 470 -1.14 -5.52 -8.44
C LYS A 470 -1.81 -4.56 -7.48
N ASN A 471 -3.14 -4.58 -7.43
CA ASN A 471 -3.95 -3.81 -6.49
C ASN A 471 -4.43 -4.69 -5.31
N SER A 472 -5.09 -4.08 -4.33
CA SER A 472 -5.60 -4.72 -3.11
C SER A 472 -7.11 -4.55 -2.93
N TRP A 473 -7.86 -4.43 -4.02
CA TRP A 473 -9.33 -4.27 -4.01
C TRP A 473 -10.06 -5.54 -4.44
N GLY A 474 -9.42 -6.70 -4.31
CA GLY A 474 -9.96 -7.99 -4.72
C GLY A 474 -9.83 -8.27 -6.22
N PRO A 475 -9.97 -9.55 -6.62
CA PRO A 475 -9.70 -10.00 -7.99
C PRO A 475 -10.74 -9.54 -9.01
N LEU A 476 -11.93 -9.12 -8.58
CA LEU A 476 -13.00 -8.68 -9.50
C LEU A 476 -12.83 -7.22 -9.96
N TRP A 477 -11.92 -6.47 -9.35
CA TRP A 477 -11.64 -5.09 -9.75
C TRP A 477 -10.58 -5.05 -10.87
N GLY A 478 -10.74 -4.15 -11.84
CA GLY A 478 -9.77 -3.97 -12.92
C GLY A 478 -9.61 -5.21 -13.81
N MET A 479 -8.36 -5.60 -14.05
CA MET A 479 -7.95 -6.78 -14.83
C MET A 479 -7.51 -7.89 -13.88
N ASP A 480 -8.47 -8.67 -13.37
CA ASP A 480 -8.22 -9.73 -12.39
C ASP A 480 -7.50 -9.24 -11.12
N GLY A 481 -7.83 -8.02 -10.68
CA GLY A 481 -7.20 -7.35 -9.55
C GLY A 481 -5.94 -6.54 -9.89
N TYR A 482 -5.55 -6.52 -11.16
CA TYR A 482 -4.43 -5.73 -11.67
C TYR A 482 -4.92 -4.52 -12.47
N PHE A 483 -4.00 -3.60 -12.73
CA PHE A 483 -4.19 -2.52 -13.69
C PHE A 483 -2.90 -2.22 -14.43
N LEU A 484 -3.04 -1.58 -15.59
CA LEU A 484 -1.92 -0.97 -16.30
C LEU A 484 -1.97 0.54 -16.07
N ILE A 485 -0.82 1.16 -15.85
CA ILE A 485 -0.68 2.63 -15.72
C ILE A 485 0.49 3.11 -16.57
N GLU A 486 0.31 4.25 -17.23
CA GLU A 486 1.31 4.81 -18.15
C GLU A 486 2.66 5.03 -17.45
N ARG A 487 3.73 4.54 -18.08
CA ARG A 487 5.11 4.56 -17.59
C ARG A 487 5.92 5.64 -18.30
N GLY A 488 6.89 6.20 -17.59
CA GLY A 488 7.83 7.22 -18.09
C GLY A 488 7.33 8.66 -17.93
N LYS A 489 6.25 8.87 -17.19
CA LYS A 489 5.62 10.18 -16.96
C LYS A 489 5.42 10.51 -15.49
N ASN A 490 5.96 9.69 -14.56
CA ASN A 490 5.64 9.76 -13.14
C ASN A 490 4.12 9.86 -12.90
N MET A 491 3.32 9.11 -13.67
CA MET A 491 1.86 9.26 -13.71
C MET A 491 1.27 9.18 -12.29
N CYS A 492 0.50 10.20 -11.91
CA CYS A 492 -0.10 10.32 -10.57
C CYS A 492 0.89 10.22 -9.40
N GLY A 493 2.16 10.60 -9.62
CA GLY A 493 3.19 10.58 -8.59
C GLY A 493 3.75 9.19 -8.29
N LEU A 494 3.57 8.20 -9.17
CA LEU A 494 3.98 6.80 -8.94
C LEU A 494 5.46 6.62 -8.58
N ALA A 495 6.33 7.55 -8.96
CA ALA A 495 7.76 7.51 -8.65
C ALA A 495 8.14 8.38 -7.43
N ALA A 496 7.17 8.88 -6.66
CA ALA A 496 7.43 9.75 -5.52
C ALA A 496 8.16 9.04 -4.36
N CYS A 497 7.75 7.82 -4.00
CA CYS A 497 8.36 7.03 -2.94
C CYS A 497 8.28 5.52 -3.21
N ALA A 498 9.00 5.06 -4.22
CA ALA A 498 9.13 3.64 -4.50
C ALA A 498 10.19 2.98 -3.60
N SER A 499 9.95 1.75 -3.16
CA SER A 499 10.87 0.99 -2.31
C SER A 499 10.68 -0.52 -2.47
N TYR A 500 11.68 -1.28 -2.06
CA TYR A 500 11.60 -2.74 -1.97
C TYR A 500 12.55 -3.28 -0.87
N PRO A 501 12.28 -4.45 -0.29
CA PRO A 501 13.14 -5.05 0.72
C PRO A 501 14.20 -5.96 0.08
N ILE A 502 15.32 -6.13 0.77
CA ILE A 502 16.19 -7.30 0.62
C ILE A 502 15.78 -8.30 1.71
N PRO A 503 15.31 -9.51 1.36
CA PRO A 503 14.86 -10.46 2.36
C PRO A 503 16.07 -11.06 3.09
N GLN A 504 15.88 -11.40 4.37
CA GLN A 504 16.82 -12.22 5.13
C GLN A 504 16.31 -13.66 5.06
N VAL A 505 16.94 -14.48 4.23
CA VAL A 505 16.54 -15.87 3.92
C VAL A 505 17.65 -16.87 4.16
#